data_AF-A0A932S8G3-F1
#
_entry.id   AF-A0A932S8G3-F1
#
_cell.length_a   1.000
_cell.length_b   1.000
_cell.length_c   1.000
_cell.angle_alpha   90.00
_cell.angle_beta   90.00
_cell.angle_gamma   90.00
#
_symmetry.space_group_name_H-M   'P 1'
#
loop_
_entity.id
_entity.type
_entity.pdbx_description
1 polymer ?
#
loop_
_entity_poly.entity_id
_entity_poly.type
_entity_poly.pdbx_seq_one_letter_code
_entity_poly.pdbx_strand_id
1 'polypeptide(L)' 'MAEVVEEAHELVEKELISEADFRAFTADNAIRLHGGMNPNFFKGTVVEGYAAKVLAR' A
#
# COMPACT_ATOMS: atom_id res chain seq x y z
N MET A 1 20.23 -2.37 -3.04
CA MET A 1 18.77 -2.58 -3.19
C MET A 1 18.01 -2.52 -1.86
N ALA A 2 18.67 -2.47 -0.69
CA ALA A 2 17.97 -2.21 0.58
C ALA A 2 17.54 -0.75 0.72
N GLU A 3 18.27 0.17 0.08
CA GLU A 3 18.09 1.61 0.24
C GLU A 3 16.76 2.09 -0.35
N VAL A 4 16.30 1.52 -1.47
CA VAL A 4 15.14 2.01 -2.26
C VAL A 4 13.89 2.36 -1.45
N VAL A 5 13.62 1.63 -0.36
CA VAL A 5 12.48 1.88 0.50
C VAL A 5 12.67 3.15 1.34
N GLU A 6 13.88 3.38 1.86
CA GLU A 6 14.23 4.56 2.63
C GLU A 6 14.24 5.82 1.74
N GLU A 7 14.81 5.76 0.54
CA GLU A 7 14.73 6.90 -0.40
C GLU A 7 13.31 7.20 -0.85
N ALA A 8 12.44 6.19 -0.97
CA ALA A 8 11.04 6.42 -1.29
C ALA A 8 10.31 7.17 -0.16
N HIS A 9 10.68 6.93 1.11
CA HIS A 9 10.13 7.64 2.27
C HIS A 9 10.64 9.08 2.35
N GLU A 10 11.85 9.38 1.86
CA GLU A 10 12.36 10.77 1.81
C GLU A 10 11.44 11.71 1.03
N LEU A 11 10.62 11.22 0.11
CA LEU A 11 9.61 12.03 -0.58
C LEU A 11 8.57 12.60 0.38
N VAL A 12 8.26 11.88 1.47
CA VAL A 12 7.39 12.34 2.56
C VAL A 12 8.15 13.36 3.41
N GLU A 13 9.39 13.06 3.78
CA GLU A 13 10.23 13.92 4.63
C GLU A 13 10.54 15.27 3.98
N LYS A 14 10.68 15.28 2.65
CA LYS A 14 10.86 16.49 1.83
C LYS A 14 9.54 17.17 1.47
N GLU A 15 8.42 16.72 2.04
CA GLU A 15 7.07 17.27 1.83
C GLU A 15 6.63 17.28 0.34
N LEU A 16 7.19 16.40 -0.49
CA LEU A 16 6.84 16.29 -1.91
C LEU A 16 5.56 15.47 -2.11
N ILE A 17 5.27 14.55 -1.19
CA ILE A 17 4.03 13.80 -1.10
C ILE A 17 3.59 13.71 0.37
N SER A 18 2.29 13.51 0.61
CA SER A 18 1.82 13.27 1.98
C SER A 18 2.03 11.81 2.42
N GLU A 19 1.96 11.53 3.72
CA GLU A 19 1.91 10.16 4.24
C GLU A 19 0.74 9.35 3.64
N ALA A 20 -0.37 10.01 3.34
CA ALA A 20 -1.53 9.36 2.73
C ALA A 20 -1.24 8.94 1.28
N ASP A 21 -0.55 9.78 0.52
CA ASP A 21 -0.11 9.46 -0.83
C ASP A 21 0.90 8.31 -0.82
N PHE A 22 1.85 8.33 0.12
CA PHE A 22 2.84 7.27 0.26
C PHE A 22 2.20 5.92 0.61
N ARG A 23 1.23 5.91 1.53
CA ARG A 23 0.45 4.70 1.84
C ARG A 23 -0.36 4.22 0.63
N ALA A 24 -0.93 5.14 -0.15
CA ALA A 24 -1.64 4.77 -1.37
C ALA A 24 -0.71 4.12 -2.41
N PHE A 25 0.50 4.66 -2.57
CA PHE A 25 1.53 4.16 -3.46
C PHE A 25 2.08 2.80 -3.04
N THR A 26 2.43 2.64 -1.76
CA THR A 26 3.10 1.43 -1.26
C THR A 26 2.14 0.29 -0.93
N ALA A 27 0.87 0.57 -0.64
CA ALA A 27 -0.09 -0.46 -0.24
C ALA A 27 -1.46 -0.35 -0.93
N ASP A 28 -2.21 0.74 -0.70
CA ASP A 28 -3.65 0.71 -0.97
C ASP A 28 -3.98 0.50 -2.46
N ASN A 29 -3.20 1.09 -3.37
CA ASN A 29 -3.45 0.95 -4.80
C ASN A 29 -3.11 -0.45 -5.30
N ALA A 30 -2.05 -1.08 -4.80
CA ALA A 30 -1.74 -2.48 -5.11
C ALA A 30 -2.84 -3.41 -4.58
N ILE A 31 -3.35 -3.14 -3.38
CA ILE A 31 -4.48 -3.88 -2.81
C ILE A 31 -5.73 -3.76 -3.66
N ARG A 32 -6.10 -2.54 -4.08
CA ARG A 32 -7.26 -2.31 -4.95
C ARG A 32 -7.10 -3.00 -6.30
N LEU A 33 -5.91 -2.91 -6.90
CA LEU A 33 -5.61 -3.51 -8.20
C LEU A 33 -5.81 -5.03 -8.19
N HIS A 34 -5.16 -5.72 -7.25
CA HIS A 34 -5.22 -7.19 -7.21
C HIS A 34 -6.49 -7.70 -6.53
N GLY A 35 -6.88 -7.10 -5.41
CA GLY A 35 -8.02 -7.51 -4.60
C GLY A 35 -9.38 -7.17 -5.21
N GLY A 36 -9.46 -6.11 -6.03
CA GLY A 36 -10.69 -5.76 -6.75
C GLY A 36 -11.09 -6.82 -7.79
N MET A 37 -10.12 -7.48 -8.42
CA MET A 37 -10.37 -8.56 -9.37
C MET A 37 -10.52 -9.93 -8.68
N ASN A 38 -9.82 -10.15 -7.57
CA ASN A 38 -9.87 -11.39 -6.81
C ASN A 38 -9.96 -11.09 -5.29
N PRO A 39 -11.16 -11.18 -4.69
CA PRO A 39 -11.36 -10.90 -3.27
C PRO A 39 -10.51 -11.78 -2.31
N ASN A 40 -10.04 -12.94 -2.76
CA ASN A 40 -9.21 -13.85 -1.97
C ASN A 40 -7.70 -13.64 -2.16
N PHE A 41 -7.27 -12.66 -2.97
CA PHE A 41 -5.87 -12.49 -3.36
C PHE A 41 -4.91 -12.38 -2.16
N PHE A 42 -5.34 -11.70 -1.09
CA PHE A 42 -4.53 -11.48 0.13
C PHE A 42 -4.83 -12.47 1.26
N LYS A 43 -5.66 -13.48 1.03
CA LYS A 43 -6.05 -14.45 2.07
C LYS A 43 -4.84 -15.25 2.55
N GLY A 44 -4.70 -15.39 3.87
CA GLY A 44 -3.58 -16.05 4.54
C GLY A 44 -2.30 -15.22 4.63
N THR A 45 -2.31 -13.98 4.12
CA THR A 45 -1.14 -13.09 4.24
C THR A 45 -1.21 -12.26 5.52
N VAL A 46 -0.07 -11.73 5.96
CA VAL A 46 0.00 -10.83 7.12
C VAL A 46 -0.82 -9.55 6.95
N VAL A 47 -1.10 -9.15 5.69
CA VAL A 47 -1.86 -7.94 5.37
C VAL A 47 -3.35 -8.19 5.11
N GLU A 48 -3.85 -9.42 5.26
CA GLU A 48 -5.24 -9.79 4.94
C GLU A 48 -6.25 -8.82 5.58
N GLY A 49 -6.11 -8.56 6.88
CA GLY A 49 -7.02 -7.67 7.62
C GLY A 49 -6.95 -6.21 7.17
N TYR A 50 -5.78 -5.75 6.73
CA TYR A 50 -5.63 -4.40 6.18
C TYR A 50 -6.26 -4.31 4.77
N ALA A 51 -5.99 -5.31 3.93
CA ALA A 51 -6.55 -5.39 2.59
C ALA A 51 -8.09 -5.41 2.60
N ALA A 52 -8.69 -6.17 3.51
CA ALA A 52 -10.14 -6.19 3.70
C ALA A 52 -10.73 -4.79 4.01
N LYS A 53 -10.05 -3.98 4.84
CA LYS A 53 -10.47 -2.61 5.15
C LYS A 53 -10.37 -1.68 3.95
N VAL A 54 -9.31 -1.81 3.15
CA VAL A 54 -9.11 -1.00 1.95
C VAL A 54 -10.16 -1.30 0.87
N LEU A 55 -10.60 -2.57 0.75
CA LEU A 55 -11.58 -3.03 -0.23
C LEU A 55 -13.05 -2.85 0.19
N ALA A 56 -13.32 -2.64 1.49
CA ALA A 56 -14.67 -2.44 2.00
C ALA A 56 -15.23 -1.01 1.79
N ARG A 57 -14.52 -0.17 1.04
CA ARG A 57 -14.87 1.24 0.79
C ARG A 57 -15.65 1.42 -0.49
#